data_AF-K1RKG7-F1
#
_entry.id   AF-K1RKG7-F1
#
_cell.length_a   1.000
_cell.length_b   1.000
_cell.length_c   1.000
_cell.angle_alpha   90.00
_cell.angle_beta   90.00
_cell.angle_gamma   90.00
#
_symmetry.space_group_name_H-M   'P 1'
#
loop_
_entity.id
_entity.type
_entity.pdbx_description
1 polymer ?
#
loop_
_entity_poly.entity_id
_entity_poly.type
_entity_poly.pdbx_seq_one_letter_code
_entity_poly.pdbx_strand_id
1 'polypeptide(L)' 'MENNQEKKQTVLSLIQPTGTPTLGNYLGALKNWKNMSDGYDCFFGV' A
#
# COMPACT_ATOMS: atom_id res chain seq x y z
N MET A 1 -6.90 -22.40 -23.98
CA MET A 1 -6.56 -22.40 -22.54
C MET A 1 -6.71 -20.97 -22.08
N GLU A 2 -7.80 -20.64 -21.38
CA GLU A 2 -8.00 -19.30 -20.83
C GLU A 2 -6.92 -19.04 -19.77
N ASN A 3 -6.04 -18.09 -20.03
CA ASN A 3 -5.10 -17.59 -19.04
C ASN A 3 -5.87 -16.75 -18.03
N ASN A 4 -6.41 -17.39 -17.01
CA ASN A 4 -6.98 -16.70 -15.86
C ASN A 4 -5.82 -16.26 -14.94
N GLN A 5 -5.06 -15.25 -15.37
CA GLN A 5 -4.15 -14.55 -14.47
C GLN A 5 -5.03 -13.73 -13.52
N GLU A 6 -5.21 -14.22 -12.29
CA GLU A 6 -5.88 -13.46 -11.24
C GLU A 6 -5.19 -12.10 -11.12
N LYS A 7 -5.94 -11.05 -11.49
CA LYS A 7 -5.44 -9.69 -11.48
C LYS A 7 -5.23 -9.28 -10.02
N LYS A 8 -4.01 -8.81 -9.68
CA LYS A 8 -3.73 -8.27 -8.36
C LYS A 8 -4.75 -7.18 -8.02
N GLN A 9 -5.28 -7.23 -6.80
CA GLN A 9 -6.18 -6.19 -6.34
C GLN A 9 -5.41 -4.87 -6.18
N THR A 10 -6.07 -3.76 -6.49
CA THR A 10 -5.46 -2.43 -6.42
C THR A 10 -5.68 -1.81 -5.05
N VAL A 11 -4.60 -1.26 -4.48
CA VAL A 11 -4.62 -0.54 -3.19
C VAL A 11 -4.13 0.88 -3.40
N LEU A 12 -4.95 1.86 -3.02
CA LEU A 12 -4.56 3.28 -2.99
C LEU A 12 -4.38 3.72 -1.53
N SER A 13 -3.19 4.20 -1.19
CA SER A 13 -2.87 4.76 0.12
C SER A 13 -2.48 6.22 -0.02
N LEU A 14 -3.16 7.10 0.70
CA LEU A 14 -2.86 8.54 0.73
C LEU A 14 -2.29 8.92 2.09
N ILE A 15 -1.21 9.69 2.12
CA ILE A 15 -0.63 10.23 3.34
C ILE A 15 -0.71 11.74 3.33
N GLN A 16 -1.21 12.32 4.42
CA GLN A 16 -1.36 13.76 4.53
C GLN A 16 0.02 14.46 4.43
N PRO A 17 0.18 15.51 3.59
CA PRO A 17 1.45 16.24 3.39
C PRO A 17 1.84 17.14 4.57
N THR A 18 1.26 16.93 5.75
CA THR A 18 1.43 17.84 6.87
C THR A 18 1.67 17.06 8.16
N GLY A 19 2.51 17.61 9.03
CA GLY A 19 2.91 16.96 10.26
C GLY A 19 3.95 15.86 10.02
N THR A 20 4.74 15.58 11.05
CA THR A 20 5.75 14.51 10.99
C THR A 20 5.10 13.17 11.30
N PRO A 21 5.23 12.14 10.44
CA PRO A 21 4.74 10.80 10.75
C PRO A 21 5.28 10.30 12.09
N THR A 22 4.39 9.76 12.91
CA THR A 22 4.76 9.22 14.24
C THR A 22 5.11 7.74 14.16
N LEU A 23 5.67 7.20 15.25
CA LEU A 23 5.89 5.76 15.39
C LEU A 23 4.60 4.95 15.21
N GLY A 24 3.45 5.50 15.62
CA GLY A 24 2.15 4.88 15.43
C GLY A 24 1.78 4.76 13.95
N ASN A 25 2.04 5.79 13.15
CA ASN A 25 1.83 5.74 11.70
C ASN A 25 2.75 4.68 11.06
N TYR A 26 4.00 4.59 11.51
CA TYR A 26 4.94 3.62 10.99
C TYR A 26 4.50 2.18 11.25
N LEU A 27 4.18 1.86 12.52
CA LEU A 27 3.77 0.53 12.92
C LEU A 27 2.37 0.15 12.38
N GLY A 28 1.46 1.12 12.28
CA GLY A 28 0.08 0.89 11.85
C GLY A 28 -0.09 0.79 10.33
N ALA A 29 0.70 1.53 9.55
CA ALA A 29 0.54 1.61 8.10
C ALA A 29 1.84 1.39 7.32
N LEU A 30 2.84 2.27 7.49
CA LEU A 30 4.01 2.30 6.59
C LEU A 30 4.80 0.98 6.58
N LYS A 31 4.92 0.30 7.72
CA LYS A 31 5.58 -1.01 7.80
C LYS A 31 4.87 -2.06 6.94
N ASN A 32 3.55 -2.02 6.88
CA ASN A 32 2.75 -2.98 6.12
C ASN A 32 2.75 -2.72 4.62
N TRP A 33 2.98 -1.47 4.17
CA TRP A 33 3.05 -1.12 2.75
C TRP A 33 4.06 -1.97 1.98
N LYS A 34 5.22 -2.28 2.60
CA LYS A 34 6.25 -3.12 1.98
C LYS A 34 5.81 -4.58 1.80
N ASN A 35 5.04 -5.12 2.74
CA ASN A 35 4.56 -6.50 2.63
C ASN A 35 3.39 -6.59 1.65
N MET A 36 2.56 -5.55 1.56
CA MET A 36 1.41 -5.53 0.65
C MET A 36 1.81 -5.38 -0.82
N SER A 37 2.92 -4.69 -1.13
CA SER A 37 3.37 -4.52 -2.52
C SER A 37 3.68 -5.83 -3.24
N ASP A 38 3.94 -6.91 -2.50
CA ASP A 38 4.19 -8.22 -3.10
C ASP A 38 2.90 -8.84 -3.68
N GLY A 39 1.76 -8.66 -2.99
CA GLY A 39 0.46 -9.25 -3.35
C GLY A 39 -0.51 -8.33 -4.08
N TYR A 40 -0.30 -7.01 -4.03
CA TYR A 40 -1.25 -6.00 -4.52
C TYR A 40 -0.58 -5.00 -5.46
N ASP A 41 -1.37 -4.40 -6.35
CA ASP A 41 -0.94 -3.23 -7.10
C ASP A 41 -1.11 -1.98 -6.21
N CYS A 42 -0.03 -1.53 -5.59
CA CYS A 42 -0.05 -0.42 -4.64
C CYS A 42 0.25 0.93 -5.30
N PHE A 43 -0.59 1.92 -5.04
CA PHE A 43 -0.41 3.32 -5.39
C PHE A 43 -0.35 4.16 -4.11
N PHE A 44 0.68 5.01 -4.01
CA PHE A 44 0.87 5.90 -2.88
C PHE A 44 0.76 7.35 -3.35
N GLY A 45 -0.04 8.15 -2.64
CA GLY A 45 -0.22 9.57 -2.93
C GLY A 45 0.00 10.43 -1.69
N VAL A 46 0.36 11.69 -1.93
CA VAL A 46 0.52 12.74 -0.92
C VAL A 46 -0.51 13.83 -1.19
#